data_AF-A0A6V7I0E1-F1
#
_entry.id   AF-A0A6V7I0E1-F1
#
_cell.length_a   1.000
_cell.length_b   1.000
_cell.length_c   1.000
_cell.angle_alpha   90.00
_cell.angle_beta   90.00
_cell.angle_gamma   90.00
#
_symmetry.space_group_name_H-M   'P 1'
#
loop_
_entity.id
_entity.type
_entity.pdbx_description
1 polymer ?
#
loop_
_entity_poly.entity_id
_entity_poly.type
_entity_poly.pdbx_seq_one_letter_code
_entity_poly.pdbx_strand_id
1 'polypeptide(L)' 'AIRAKVNHKIKKDVAKVVDVLDVEDITEKTVFCRCWRSEN' A
#
# COMPACT_ATOMS: atom_id res chain seq x y z
N ALA A 1 21.49 4.25 12.73
CA ALA A 1 20.39 3.32 13.06
C ALA A 1 20.06 2.48 11.83
N ILE A 2 20.04 1.14 11.94
CA ILE A 2 19.63 0.27 10.83
C ILE A 2 18.12 0.42 10.64
N ARG A 3 17.67 0.88 9.47
CA ARG A 3 16.25 0.91 9.11
C ARG A 3 15.84 -0.44 8.57
N ALA A 4 14.89 -1.10 9.25
CA ALA A 4 14.24 -2.29 8.73
C ALA A 4 13.40 -1.94 7.49
N LYS A 5 13.27 -2.91 6.57
CA LYS A 5 12.34 -2.79 5.44
C LYS A 5 10.90 -2.83 5.97
N VAL A 6 10.06 -1.89 5.53
CA VAL A 6 8.63 -1.88 5.89
C VAL A 6 7.85 -2.82 4.97
N ASN A 7 8.06 -2.70 3.65
CA ASN A 7 7.49 -3.59 2.64
C ASN A 7 8.41 -4.81 2.46
N HIS A 8 7.90 -6.02 2.66
CA HIS A 8 8.66 -7.26 2.44
C HIS A 8 8.33 -7.98 1.13
N LYS A 9 7.10 -7.84 0.59
CA LYS A 9 6.59 -8.72 -0.48
C LYS A 9 5.91 -8.00 -1.66
N ILE A 10 5.38 -6.80 -1.47
CA ILE A 10 4.44 -6.18 -2.42
C ILE A 10 5.20 -5.44 -3.54
N LYS A 11 4.90 -5.74 -4.81
CA LYS A 11 5.35 -5.04 -6.04
C LYS A 11 6.85 -4.70 -6.04
N LYS A 12 7.73 -5.69 -5.83
CA LYS A 12 9.18 -5.50 -5.62
C LYS A 12 9.99 -5.13 -6.86
N ASP A 13 9.42 -5.34 -8.02
CA ASP A 13 9.88 -4.90 -9.33
C ASP A 13 9.65 -3.40 -9.55
N VAL A 14 8.74 -2.77 -8.78
CA VAL A 14 8.42 -1.35 -8.88
C VAL A 14 9.30 -0.53 -7.94
N ALA A 15 10.11 0.37 -8.50
CA ALA A 15 11.05 1.20 -7.74
C ALA A 15 10.37 2.06 -6.65
N LYS A 16 9.15 2.54 -6.93
CA LYS A 16 8.32 3.30 -5.98
C LYS A 16 6.86 2.90 -6.16
N VAL A 17 6.33 2.16 -5.18
CA VAL A 17 4.94 1.73 -5.19
C VAL A 17 4.05 2.87 -4.69
N VAL A 18 3.11 3.30 -5.53
CA VAL A 18 2.09 4.31 -5.26
C VAL A 18 0.79 3.78 -5.82
N ASP A 19 -0.28 3.88 -5.02
CA ASP A 19 -1.64 3.60 -5.48
C ASP A 19 -2.43 4.91 -5.51
N VAL A 20 -3.23 5.10 -6.56
CA VAL A 20 -4.08 6.28 -6.78
C VAL A 20 -5.50 5.77 -6.94
N LEU A 21 -6.43 6.42 -6.24
CA LEU A 21 -7.84 6.07 -6.23
C LEU A 21 -8.64 7.36 -6.38
N ASP A 22 -9.72 7.28 -7.16
CA ASP A 22 -10.68 8.37 -7.26
C ASP A 22 -11.61 8.33 -6.04
N VAL A 23 -11.93 9.48 -5.46
CA VAL A 23 -12.73 9.49 -4.23
C VAL A 23 -14.21 9.24 -4.53
N GLU A 24 -14.64 9.58 -5.74
CA GLU A 24 -15.97 9.39 -6.29
C GLU A 24 -16.30 7.90 -6.47
N ASP A 25 -15.29 7.02 -6.62
CA ASP A 25 -15.45 5.56 -6.73
C ASP A 25 -15.64 4.87 -5.36
N ILE A 26 -15.49 5.60 -4.25
CA ILE A 26 -15.62 5.05 -2.90
C ILE A 26 -17.10 5.06 -2.49
N THR A 27 -17.80 3.95 -2.72
CA THR A 27 -19.25 3.81 -2.44
C THR A 27 -19.58 3.64 -0.96
N GLU A 28 -18.65 3.09 -0.17
CA GLU A 28 -18.80 2.84 1.26
C GLU A 28 -17.53 3.22 2.02
N LYS A 29 -17.62 3.31 3.35
CA LYS A 29 -16.45 3.60 4.18
C LYS A 29 -15.39 2.51 3.99
N THR A 30 -14.28 2.87 3.37
CA THR A 30 -13.15 1.98 3.10
C THR A 30 -11.93 2.33 3.95
N VAL A 31 -11.00 1.37 4.09
CA VAL A 31 -9.74 1.54 4.81
C VAL A 31 -8.60 0.96 3.98
N PHE A 32 -7.50 1.72 3.87
CA PHE A 32 -6.35 1.35 3.03
C PHE A 32 -5.16 0.88 3.87
N CYS A 33 -4.39 -0.05 3.31
CA CYS A 33 -3.21 -0.58 3.95
C CYS A 33 -2.15 0.53 4.13
N ARG A 34 -1.65 0.69 5.35
CA ARG A 34 -0.50 1.58 5.66
C ARG A 34 0.72 0.81 6.17
N CYS A 35 0.58 -0.51 6.33
CA CYS A 35 1.59 -1.34 6.99
C CYS A 35 2.37 -2.27 6.04
N TRP A 36 1.98 -2.34 4.75
CA TRP A 36 2.57 -3.24 3.76
C TRP A 36 2.46 -4.74 4.09
N ARG A 37 1.41 -5.13 4.81
CA ARG A 37 1.15 -6.53 5.23
C ARG A 37 -0.22 -7.08 4.81
N SER A 38 -1.06 -6.25 4.17
CA SER A 38 -2.35 -6.72 3.65
C SER A 38 -2.16 -7.78 2.58
N GLU A 39 -3.05 -8.76 2.57
CA GLU A 39 -3.18 -9.75 1.48
C GLU A 39 -4.37 -9.45 0.56
N ASN A 40 -5.22 -8.49 0.93
CA ASN A 40 -6.20 -7.87 0.03
C ASN A 40 -5.53 -7.07 -1.08
#